data_AF-A0A7V9S3N5-F1
#
_entry.id   AF-A0A7V9S3N5-F1
#
_cell.length_a   1.000
_cell.length_b   1.000
_cell.length_c   1.000
_cell.angle_alpha   90.00
_cell.angle_beta   90.00
_cell.angle_gamma   90.00
#
_symmetry.space_group_name_H-M   'P 1'
#
loop_
_entity.id
_entity.type
_entity.pdbx_description
1 polymer ?
#
loop_
_entity_poly.entity_id
_entity_poly.type
_entity_poly.pdbx_seq_one_letter_code
_entity_poly.pdbx_strand_id
1 'polypeptide(L)'
;MIQRIQSIYLFIAAILTSLIYIFPFAEYLKDGTFYLLDIMGLKNNSTSETIFSTLPLLLLVSICILIAFATIFLFNKRTLQIRLCNLNILLYVILIAGVFFYSDRVENELNVESLVTTYKFGSIIPVIGIILTFLANRAIRKDEALVRASDRIR
;
A
#
# COMPACT_ATOMS: atom_id res chain seq x y z
N MET A 1 15.43 11.55 18.60
CA MET A 1 16.22 10.38 18.15
C MET A 1 15.49 9.70 17.00
N ILE A 2 15.80 10.10 15.75
CA ILE A 2 15.28 9.48 14.51
C ILE A 2 15.87 8.07 14.27
N GLN A 3 16.88 7.69 15.05
CA GLN A 3 17.62 6.43 14.97
C GLN A 3 16.93 5.30 15.76
N ARG A 4 15.64 5.08 15.52
CA ARG A 4 14.92 3.92 16.04
C ARG A 4 14.54 3.01 14.88
N ILE A 5 14.56 1.71 15.11
CA ILE A 5 14.25 0.73 14.06
C ILE A 5 12.82 0.90 13.50
N GLN A 6 11.90 1.47 14.30
CA GLN A 6 10.53 1.78 13.87
C GLN A 6 10.45 2.78 12.70
N SER A 7 11.27 3.83 12.71
CA SER A 7 11.27 4.86 11.65
C SER A 7 11.86 4.30 10.37
N ILE A 8 12.82 3.37 10.46
CA ILE A 8 13.37 2.65 9.31
C ILE A 8 12.27 1.82 8.62
N TYR A 9 11.50 1.04 9.39
CA TYR A 9 10.40 0.25 8.80
C TYR A 9 9.34 1.11 8.13
N LEU A 10 8.93 2.21 8.76
CA LEU A 10 7.95 3.14 8.18
C LEU A 10 8.48 3.86 6.95
N PHE A 11 9.77 4.21 6.95
CA PHE A 11 10.41 4.85 5.81
C PHE A 11 10.50 3.92 4.60
N ILE A 12 10.92 2.66 4.82
CA ILE A 12 10.94 1.64 3.75
C ILE A 12 9.51 1.38 3.27
N ALA A 13 8.51 1.30 4.16
CA ALA A 13 7.12 1.12 3.77
C ALA A 13 6.62 2.28 2.89
N ALA A 14 6.96 3.52 3.24
CA ALA A 14 6.61 4.70 2.44
C ALA A 14 7.26 4.65 1.05
N ILE A 15 8.57 4.34 0.97
CA ILE A 15 9.29 4.23 -0.32
C ILE A 15 8.65 3.14 -1.19
N LEU A 16 8.45 1.94 -0.65
CA LEU A 16 7.88 0.84 -1.42
C LEU A 16 6.47 1.18 -1.90
N THR A 17 5.65 1.79 -1.05
CA THR A 17 4.29 2.20 -1.43
C THR A 17 4.30 3.27 -2.51
N SER A 18 5.27 4.19 -2.51
CA SER A 18 5.46 5.16 -3.59
C SER A 18 5.82 4.50 -4.93
N LEU A 19 6.44 3.31 -4.93
CA LEU A 19 6.75 2.60 -6.18
C LEU A 19 5.48 2.12 -6.91
N ILE A 20 4.31 2.07 -6.25
CA ILE A 20 3.03 1.77 -6.91
C ILE A 20 2.69 2.81 -8.00
N TYR A 21 3.20 4.04 -7.90
CA TYR A 21 3.01 5.04 -8.97
C TYR A 21 3.78 4.72 -10.25
N ILE A 22 4.78 3.84 -10.16
CA ILE A 22 5.66 3.48 -11.27
C ILE A 22 5.32 2.09 -11.81
N PHE A 23 5.02 1.13 -10.93
CA PHE A 23 4.76 -0.25 -11.32
C PHE A 23 3.26 -0.55 -11.45
N PRO A 24 2.83 -1.17 -12.56
CA PRO A 24 1.44 -1.61 -12.72
C PRO A 24 1.11 -2.73 -11.73
N PHE A 25 -0.18 -2.91 -11.46
CA PHE A 25 -0.72 -3.98 -10.63
C PHE A 25 -0.82 -5.30 -11.40
N ALA A 26 -1.33 -5.25 -12.63
CA ALA A 26 -1.54 -6.42 -13.47
C ALA A 26 -1.50 -6.07 -14.96
N GLU A 27 -1.19 -7.08 -15.76
CA GLU A 27 -1.28 -7.05 -17.22
C GLU A 27 -2.24 -8.14 -17.69
N TYR A 28 -3.06 -7.80 -18.66
CA TYR A 28 -4.09 -8.66 -19.23
C TYR A 28 -3.85 -8.78 -20.73
N LEU A 29 -3.92 -9.98 -21.27
CA LEU A 29 -3.81 -10.24 -22.71
C LEU A 29 -5.19 -10.60 -23.27
N LYS A 30 -5.65 -9.85 -24.29
CA LYS A 30 -6.87 -10.13 -25.04
C LYS A 30 -6.62 -9.93 -26.54
N ASP A 31 -6.92 -10.95 -27.35
CA ASP A 31 -6.84 -10.91 -28.81
C ASP A 31 -5.49 -10.38 -29.35
N GLY A 32 -4.39 -10.68 -28.66
CA GLY A 32 -3.04 -10.20 -29.01
C GLY A 32 -2.72 -8.76 -28.56
N THR A 33 -3.66 -8.08 -27.90
CA THR A 33 -3.48 -6.75 -27.29
C THR A 33 -3.30 -6.83 -25.79
N PHE A 34 -2.34 -6.07 -25.27
CA PHE A 34 -2.05 -5.98 -23.84
C PHE A 34 -2.82 -4.83 -23.20
N TYR A 35 -3.40 -5.07 -22.04
CA TYR A 35 -4.02 -4.07 -21.19
C TYR A 35 -3.29 -4.02 -19.85
N LEU A 36 -2.98 -2.81 -19.40
CA LEU A 36 -2.22 -2.56 -18.18
C LEU A 36 -3.12 -1.91 -17.15
N LEU A 37 -3.24 -2.53 -15.98
CA LEU A 37 -3.90 -1.94 -14.82
C LEU A 37 -2.85 -1.28 -13.95
N ASP A 38 -2.82 0.04 -13.95
CA ASP A 38 -1.94 0.87 -13.12
C ASP A 38 -2.74 1.67 -12.08
N ILE A 39 -2.06 2.57 -11.36
CA ILE A 39 -2.70 3.40 -10.33
C ILE A 39 -3.68 4.42 -10.91
N MET A 40 -3.58 4.76 -12.19
CA MET A 40 -4.43 5.75 -12.87
C MET A 40 -5.65 5.09 -13.51
N GLY A 41 -5.52 3.85 -13.99
CA GLY A 41 -6.62 3.11 -14.58
C GLY A 41 -6.19 1.87 -15.35
N LEU A 42 -7.17 1.28 -16.05
CA LEU A 42 -6.91 0.29 -17.08
C LEU A 42 -6.62 1.01 -18.39
N LYS A 43 -5.45 0.72 -18.99
CA LYS A 43 -5.01 1.30 -20.27
C LYS A 43 -4.79 0.22 -21.32
N ASN A 44 -5.15 0.52 -22.55
CA ASN A 44 -4.74 -0.27 -23.70
C ASN A 44 -3.30 0.09 -24.08
N ASN A 45 -2.39 -0.89 -24.11
CA ASN A 45 -0.97 -0.66 -24.38
C ASN A 45 -0.71 -0.20 -25.83
N SER A 46 -1.59 -0.54 -26.78
CA SER A 46 -1.44 -0.18 -28.20
C SER A 46 -1.94 1.23 -28.52
N THR A 47 -3.05 1.65 -27.91
CA THR A 47 -3.68 2.96 -28.19
C THR A 47 -3.41 4.01 -27.10
N SER A 48 -2.84 3.60 -25.96
CA SER A 48 -2.71 4.43 -24.74
C SER A 48 -4.04 5.01 -24.23
N GLU A 49 -5.17 4.45 -24.69
CA GLU A 49 -6.49 4.86 -24.26
C GLU A 49 -6.80 4.29 -22.88
N THR A 50 -7.35 5.15 -22.01
CA THR A 50 -7.78 4.75 -20.67
C THR A 50 -9.23 4.30 -20.72
N ILE A 51 -9.49 3.03 -20.41
CA ILE A 51 -10.83 2.43 -20.44
C ILE A 51 -11.64 2.87 -19.23
N PHE A 52 -11.05 2.75 -18.03
CA PHE A 52 -11.64 3.25 -16.80
C PHE A 52 -10.56 3.72 -15.84
N SER A 53 -10.91 4.63 -14.94
CA SER A 53 -10.00 5.19 -13.94
C SER A 53 -10.10 4.47 -12.58
N THR A 54 -8.95 4.32 -11.93
CA THR A 54 -8.80 3.80 -10.56
C THR A 54 -8.49 4.92 -9.56
N LEU A 55 -9.08 6.11 -9.76
CA LEU A 55 -8.89 7.28 -8.90
C LEU A 55 -9.06 6.99 -7.38
N PRO A 56 -10.00 6.13 -6.93
CA PRO A 56 -10.07 5.72 -5.53
C PRO A 56 -8.81 5.02 -5.01
N LEU A 57 -8.17 4.16 -5.82
CA LEU A 57 -6.90 3.51 -5.44
C LEU A 57 -5.78 4.53 -5.31
N LEU A 58 -5.70 5.50 -6.23
CA LEU A 58 -4.71 6.58 -6.19
C LEU A 58 -4.79 7.38 -4.89
N LEU A 59 -6.00 7.78 -4.49
CA LEU A 59 -6.22 8.49 -3.24
C LEU A 59 -5.83 7.63 -2.03
N LEU A 60 -6.20 6.35 -2.05
CA LEU A 60 -5.87 5.43 -0.97
C LEU A 60 -4.35 5.25 -0.80
N VAL A 61 -3.63 5.03 -1.90
CA VAL A 61 -2.15 4.93 -1.90
C VAL A 61 -1.52 6.23 -1.39
N SER A 62 -2.02 7.40 -1.83
CA SER A 62 -1.56 8.70 -1.34
C SER A 62 -1.70 8.83 0.18
N ILE A 63 -2.84 8.42 0.72
CA ILE A 63 -3.13 8.46 2.16
C ILE A 63 -2.20 7.50 2.91
N CYS A 64 -1.95 6.29 2.39
CA CYS A 64 -1.03 5.33 3.02
C CYS A 64 0.39 5.91 3.16
N ILE A 65 0.90 6.55 2.10
CA ILE A 65 2.22 7.18 2.10
C ILE A 65 2.27 8.34 3.09
N LEU A 66 1.24 9.20 3.07
CA LEU A 66 1.15 10.35 3.97
C LEU A 66 1.10 9.92 5.44
N ILE A 67 0.33 8.87 5.77
CA ILE A 67 0.28 8.33 7.13
C ILE A 67 1.63 7.74 7.53
N ALA A 68 2.25 6.92 6.68
CA ALA A 68 3.56 6.33 6.97
C ALA A 68 4.60 7.43 7.24
N PHE A 69 4.65 8.46 6.40
CA PHE A 69 5.58 9.58 6.51
C PHE A 69 5.29 10.44 7.75
N ALA A 70 4.04 10.85 7.97
CA ALA A 70 3.65 11.62 9.15
C ALA A 70 3.97 10.88 10.45
N THR A 71 3.76 9.56 10.48
CA THR A 71 4.03 8.72 11.66
C THR A 71 5.50 8.78 12.10
N ILE A 72 6.44 8.94 11.16
CA ILE A 72 7.88 9.06 11.46
C ILE A 72 8.17 10.31 12.32
N PHE A 73 7.50 11.44 12.05
CA PHE A 73 7.70 12.69 12.78
C PHE A 73 6.97 12.74 14.12
N LEU A 74 6.03 11.82 14.37
CA LEU A 74 5.25 11.75 15.61
C LEU A 74 6.00 11.07 16.79
N PHE A 75 7.33 11.23 16.85
CA PHE A 75 8.19 10.51 17.81
C PHE A 75 7.86 10.77 19.30
N ASN A 76 7.26 11.91 19.61
CA ASN A 76 6.82 12.24 20.97
C ASN A 76 5.47 11.60 21.36
N LYS A 77 4.67 11.16 20.39
CA LYS A 77 3.28 10.69 20.61
C LYS A 77 3.14 9.20 20.28
N ARG A 78 3.76 8.33 21.08
CA ARG A 78 3.84 6.86 20.81
C ARG A 78 2.47 6.19 20.65
N THR A 79 1.51 6.52 21.50
CA THR A 79 0.14 6.00 21.41
C THR A 79 -0.54 6.40 20.09
N LEU A 80 -0.25 7.60 19.58
CA LEU A 80 -0.75 8.06 18.28
C LEU A 80 -0.04 7.34 17.13
N GLN A 81 1.28 7.12 17.22
CA GLN A 81 2.01 6.33 16.21
C GLN A 81 1.43 4.92 16.08
N ILE A 82 1.11 4.25 17.18
CA ILE A 82 0.48 2.93 17.19
C ILE A 82 -0.88 2.94 16.48
N ARG A 83 -1.72 3.94 16.78
CA ARG A 83 -3.04 4.08 16.13
C ARG A 83 -2.90 4.33 14.62
N LEU A 84 -1.95 5.18 14.22
CA LEU A 84 -1.67 5.45 12.80
C LEU A 84 -1.10 4.22 12.09
N CYS A 85 -0.22 3.44 12.71
CA CYS A 85 0.24 2.18 12.14
C CYS A 85 -0.90 1.18 11.95
N ASN A 86 -1.78 1.03 12.94
CA ASN A 86 -2.97 0.18 12.84
C ASN A 86 -3.90 0.64 11.70
N LEU A 87 -4.14 1.95 11.61
CA LEU A 87 -4.94 2.54 10.52
C LEU A 87 -4.28 2.25 9.16
N ASN A 88 -2.97 2.44 9.05
CA ASN A 88 -2.26 2.23 7.79
C ASN A 88 -2.29 0.75 7.36
N ILE A 89 -2.18 -0.19 8.31
CA ILE A 89 -2.39 -1.62 8.03
C ILE A 89 -3.79 -1.87 7.46
N LEU A 90 -4.83 -1.29 8.07
CA LEU A 90 -6.19 -1.40 7.56
C LEU A 90 -6.32 -0.84 6.13
N LEU A 91 -5.69 0.31 5.85
CA LEU A 91 -5.70 0.89 4.51
C LEU A 91 -4.99 0.01 3.47
N TYR A 92 -3.88 -0.67 3.82
CA TYR A 92 -3.28 -1.65 2.91
C TYR A 92 -4.20 -2.85 2.65
N VAL A 93 -4.95 -3.32 3.65
CA VAL A 93 -5.93 -4.39 3.45
C VAL A 93 -7.03 -3.94 2.48
N ILE A 94 -7.54 -2.71 2.65
CA ILE A 94 -8.50 -2.11 1.72
C ILE A 94 -7.89 -1.94 0.32
N LEU A 95 -6.62 -1.58 0.22
CA LEU A 95 -5.91 -1.44 -1.06
C LEU A 95 -5.81 -2.77 -1.79
N ILE A 96 -5.48 -3.86 -1.08
CA ILE A 96 -5.46 -5.22 -1.64
C ILE A 96 -6.86 -5.58 -2.17
N ALA A 97 -7.90 -5.41 -1.35
CA ALA A 97 -9.27 -5.68 -1.75
C ALA A 97 -9.69 -4.84 -2.97
N GLY A 98 -9.27 -3.57 -3.02
CA GLY A 98 -9.50 -2.68 -4.16
C GLY A 98 -8.83 -3.17 -5.44
N VAL A 99 -7.57 -3.62 -5.37
CA VAL A 99 -6.86 -4.18 -6.54
C VAL A 99 -7.60 -5.39 -7.11
N PHE A 100 -8.08 -6.30 -6.25
CA PHE A 100 -8.87 -7.45 -6.69
C PHE A 100 -10.22 -7.02 -7.28
N PHE A 101 -10.95 -6.13 -6.61
CA PHE A 101 -12.22 -5.59 -7.12
C PHE A 101 -12.06 -4.96 -8.52
N TYR A 102 -11.00 -4.18 -8.74
CA TYR A 102 -10.73 -3.61 -10.06
C TYR A 102 -10.27 -4.65 -11.06
N SER A 103 -9.57 -5.70 -10.65
CA SER A 103 -9.22 -6.84 -11.52
C SER A 103 -10.48 -7.55 -12.01
N ASP A 104 -11.42 -7.87 -11.11
CA ASP A 104 -12.72 -8.46 -11.47
C ASP A 104 -13.51 -7.52 -12.40
N ARG A 105 -13.40 -6.21 -12.19
CA ARG A 105 -13.99 -5.23 -13.10
C ARG A 105 -13.37 -5.29 -14.50
N VAL A 106 -12.05 -5.48 -14.62
CA VAL A 106 -11.39 -5.66 -15.93
C VAL A 106 -12.00 -6.85 -16.66
N GLU A 107 -12.19 -7.97 -15.98
CA GLU A 107 -12.75 -9.18 -16.59
C GLU A 107 -14.16 -8.95 -17.15
N ASN A 108 -14.99 -8.23 -16.38
CA ASN A 108 -16.33 -7.84 -16.81
C ASN A 108 -16.34 -6.86 -18.00
N GLU A 109 -15.51 -5.80 -17.95
CA GLU A 109 -15.45 -4.79 -19.02
C GLU A 109 -14.89 -5.36 -20.32
N LEU A 110 -13.99 -6.35 -20.24
CA LEU A 110 -13.41 -7.00 -21.41
C LEU A 110 -14.27 -8.16 -21.97
N ASN A 111 -15.33 -8.59 -21.27
CA ASN A 111 -16.24 -9.69 -21.64
C ASN A 111 -15.51 -11.00 -22.00
N VAL A 112 -14.64 -11.51 -21.12
CA VAL A 112 -13.87 -12.74 -21.41
C VAL A 112 -13.95 -13.73 -20.26
N GLU A 113 -14.28 -15.00 -20.54
CA GLU A 113 -14.30 -16.11 -19.56
C GLU A 113 -12.90 -16.59 -19.14
N SER A 114 -11.86 -16.29 -19.94
CA SER A 114 -10.47 -16.66 -19.66
C SER A 114 -9.48 -15.57 -20.10
N LEU A 115 -9.19 -14.63 -19.20
CA LEU A 115 -8.08 -13.68 -19.35
C LEU A 115 -6.79 -14.31 -18.83
N VAL A 116 -5.71 -14.20 -19.61
CA VAL A 116 -4.38 -14.49 -19.09
C VAL A 116 -3.95 -13.28 -18.26
N THR A 117 -4.20 -13.35 -16.96
CA THR A 117 -3.83 -12.31 -16.00
C THR A 117 -2.43 -12.56 -15.46
N THR A 118 -1.53 -11.61 -15.68
CA THR A 118 -0.18 -11.62 -15.09
C THR A 118 -0.09 -10.51 -14.05
N TYR A 119 -0.11 -10.90 -12.77
CA TYR A 119 0.15 -9.97 -11.67
C TYR A 119 1.59 -9.46 -11.73
N LYS A 120 1.76 -8.14 -11.58
CA LYS A 120 3.05 -7.44 -11.65
C LYS A 120 3.46 -6.98 -10.26
N PHE A 121 4.65 -6.41 -10.15
CA PHE A 121 5.23 -6.00 -8.87
C PHE A 121 4.36 -5.04 -8.05
N GLY A 122 3.52 -4.22 -8.70
CA GLY A 122 2.59 -3.32 -8.00
C GLY A 122 1.62 -4.03 -7.05
N SER A 123 1.21 -5.26 -7.35
CA SER A 123 0.21 -6.00 -6.58
C SER A 123 0.73 -6.56 -5.25
N ILE A 124 2.04 -6.84 -5.14
CA ILE A 124 2.65 -7.39 -3.92
C ILE A 124 3.06 -6.29 -2.92
N ILE A 125 3.27 -5.05 -3.39
CA ILE A 125 3.70 -3.93 -2.54
C ILE A 125 2.79 -3.71 -1.31
N PRO A 126 1.45 -3.73 -1.42
CA PRO A 126 0.56 -3.56 -0.27
C PRO A 126 0.78 -4.64 0.81
N VAL A 127 1.07 -5.88 0.41
CA VAL A 127 1.36 -6.99 1.32
C VAL A 127 2.65 -6.73 2.10
N ILE A 128 3.71 -6.28 1.39
CA ILE A 128 4.97 -5.90 2.02
C ILE A 128 4.77 -4.69 2.94
N GLY A 129 3.93 -3.73 2.53
CA GLY A 129 3.53 -2.57 3.32
C GLY A 129 2.88 -2.94 4.67
N ILE A 130 2.02 -3.96 4.68
CA ILE A 130 1.43 -4.51 5.91
C ILE A 130 2.52 -5.05 6.83
N ILE A 131 3.41 -5.88 6.31
CA ILE A 131 4.47 -6.53 7.10
C ILE A 131 5.37 -5.46 7.75
N LEU A 132 5.86 -4.50 6.95
CA LEU A 132 6.72 -3.42 7.47
C LEU A 132 6.02 -2.55 8.49
N THR A 133 4.77 -2.16 8.23
CA THR A 133 3.99 -1.34 9.16
C THR A 133 3.68 -2.09 10.45
N PHE A 134 3.44 -3.40 10.37
CA PHE A 134 3.26 -4.27 11.53
C PHE A 134 4.54 -4.37 12.37
N LEU A 135 5.71 -4.54 11.74
CA LEU A 135 6.99 -4.54 12.43
C LEU A 135 7.27 -3.20 13.12
N ALA A 136 6.97 -2.08 12.45
CA ALA A 136 7.04 -0.75 13.05
C ALA A 136 6.14 -0.64 14.29
N ASN A 137 4.88 -1.04 14.17
CA ASN A 137 3.91 -1.01 15.26
C ASN A 137 4.38 -1.83 16.46
N ARG A 138 4.91 -3.05 16.23
CA ARG A 138 5.46 -3.91 17.28
C ARG A 138 6.64 -3.24 17.98
N ALA A 139 7.54 -2.60 17.25
CA ALA A 139 8.66 -1.86 17.82
C ALA A 139 8.19 -0.68 18.68
N ILE A 140 7.22 0.11 18.21
CA ILE A 140 6.66 1.25 18.97
C ILE A 140 6.01 0.78 20.28
N ARG A 141 5.25 -0.32 20.26
CA ARG A 141 4.61 -0.90 21.45
C ARG A 141 5.62 -1.36 22.49
N LYS A 142 6.70 -2.03 22.05
CA LYS A 142 7.80 -2.44 22.93
C LYS A 142 8.45 -1.22 23.58
N ASP A 143 8.73 -0.20 22.78
CA ASP A 143 9.31 1.04 23.24
C ASP A 143 8.42 1.73 24.28
N GLU A 144 7.11 1.83 24.05
CA GLU A 144 6.15 2.41 24.99
C GLU A 144 6.08 1.61 26.30
N ALA A 145 6.11 0.27 26.24
CA ALA A 145 6.12 -0.58 27.44
C ALA A 145 7.38 -0.36 28.30
N LEU A 146 8.55 -0.19 27.68
CA LEU A 146 9.81 0.08 28.38
C LEU A 146 9.77 1.41 29.14
N VAL A 147 9.23 2.46 28.53
CA VAL A 147 9.09 3.77 29.19
C VAL A 147 8.14 3.69 30.38
N ARG A 148 6.96 3.08 30.20
CA ARG A 148 5.99 2.91 31.29
C ARG A 148 6.51 2.03 32.43
N ALA A 149 7.40 1.08 32.14
CA ALA A 149 8.04 0.27 33.18
C ALA A 149 9.03 1.10 34.01
N SER A 150 9.82 1.97 33.38
CA SER A 150 10.74 2.87 34.07
C SER A 150 10.02 3.88 34.95
N ASP A 151 8.88 4.41 34.50
CA ASP A 151 8.09 5.39 35.27
C ASP A 151 7.45 4.79 36.53
N ARG A 152 7.27 3.46 36.60
CA ARG A 152 6.70 2.78 37.78
C ARG A 152 7.70 2.54 38.92
N ILE A 153 8.99 2.70 38.66
CA ILE A 153 10.07 2.47 39.64
C ILE A 153 10.47 3.77 40.34
N ARG A 154 10.09 4.92 39.77
CA ARG A 154 10.24 6.25 40.38
C ARG A 154 9.05 6.61 41.23
#